data_AF-A0A0D7BBL0-F1
#
_entry.id   AF-A0A0D7BBL0-F1
#
_cell.length_a   1.000
_cell.length_b   1.000
_cell.length_c   1.000
_cell.angle_alpha   90.00
_cell.angle_beta   90.00
_cell.angle_gamma   90.00
#
_symmetry.space_group_name_H-M   'P 1'
#
loop_
_entity.id
_entity.type
_entity.pdbx_description
1 polymer ?
#
loop_
_entity_poly.entity_id
_entity_poly.type
_entity_poly.pdbx_seq_one_letter_code
_entity_poly.pdbx_strand_id
1 'polypeptide(L)'
;MPGTSHAARIAYNGYEENFCTSHSTDTLARCLANILELTFAIQELYQIIRDYQFSSDIEEPEQLLELIEVARTTLLRVGVRIQMNGPCMPQYKGEKDSYFALIRLLKQKQRLFPPSSRDRLARLTLPLAATVLMRRSSRSSTNSSRENQHRARCSSGASTSGGSTGDIDGELMPPPRGIPSPRKPRRATTCGTSMVFPDQHQGGTAHSATHSEGNEMSEASSESHKFFLRPGLKKFGIGSTSMFRPQR
;
A
#
# COMPACT_ATOMS: atom_id res chain seq x y z
N MET A 1 10.93 50.16 12.08
CA MET A 1 9.59 49.59 11.81
C MET A 1 9.74 48.28 11.01
N PRO A 2 9.81 47.12 11.68
CA PRO A 2 9.46 45.85 11.05
C PRO A 2 8.22 45.26 11.72
N GLY A 3 7.17 45.07 10.93
CA GLY A 3 6.01 44.25 11.25
C GLY A 3 6.16 42.87 10.63
N THR A 4 6.02 41.83 11.45
CA THR A 4 5.82 40.43 11.05
C THR A 4 4.88 39.84 12.09
N SER A 5 3.57 39.96 11.92
CA SER A 5 2.70 39.08 11.13
C SER A 5 2.72 37.61 11.60
N HIS A 6 1.62 37.25 12.28
CA HIS A 6 1.00 35.94 12.30
C HIS A 6 1.84 34.73 12.74
N ALA A 7 2.12 34.66 14.04
CA ALA A 7 2.19 33.37 14.72
C ALA A 7 0.77 32.77 14.80
N ALA A 8 0.37 32.01 13.77
CA ALA A 8 -0.80 31.15 13.81
C ALA A 8 -0.54 29.98 14.77
N ARG A 9 -0.61 30.26 16.08
CA ARG A 9 -0.81 29.23 17.11
C ARG A 9 -2.25 28.74 16.97
N ILE A 10 -2.46 27.70 16.17
CA ILE A 10 -3.69 26.93 16.21
C ILE A 10 -3.73 26.26 17.57
N ALA A 11 -4.55 26.83 18.46
CA ALA A 11 -4.95 26.22 19.70
C ALA A 11 -5.78 24.97 19.37
N TYR A 12 -5.16 23.80 19.43
CA TYR A 12 -5.87 22.54 19.62
C TYR A 12 -6.21 22.44 21.11
N ASN A 13 -7.27 23.14 21.52
CA ASN A 13 -7.83 23.04 22.86
C ASN A 13 -8.86 21.90 22.91
N GLY A 14 -8.69 20.99 23.88
CA GLY A 14 -9.82 20.52 24.69
C GLY A 14 -10.61 19.30 24.22
N TYR A 15 -9.93 18.21 23.83
CA TYR A 15 -10.50 16.88 24.00
C TYR A 15 -9.62 16.12 25.00
N GLU A 16 -10.03 16.14 26.26
CA GLU A 16 -9.38 15.37 27.32
C GLU A 16 -9.55 13.87 27.06
N GLU A 17 -8.51 13.30 26.44
CA GLU A 17 -7.68 12.23 26.98
C GLU A 17 -8.38 11.02 27.64
N ASN A 18 -9.23 10.31 26.89
CA ASN A 18 -9.25 8.84 27.00
C ASN A 18 -8.27 8.25 25.96
N PHE A 19 -7.05 8.76 25.95
CA PHE A 19 -6.01 8.23 25.07
C PHE A 19 -5.63 6.83 25.55
N CYS A 20 -5.49 5.92 24.60
CA CYS A 20 -5.02 4.56 24.82
C CYS A 20 -3.55 4.59 25.27
N THR A 21 -3.28 4.97 26.52
CA THR A 21 -1.93 5.01 27.11
C THR A 21 -1.47 3.63 27.58
N SER A 22 -2.27 2.58 27.34
CA SER A 22 -1.83 1.21 27.54
C SER A 22 -1.04 0.78 26.30
N HIS A 23 0.29 0.66 26.45
CA HIS A 23 1.25 0.07 25.50
C HIS A 23 0.96 -1.39 25.11
N SER A 24 -0.28 -1.86 25.31
CA SER A 24 -0.72 -3.12 24.77
C SER A 24 -0.87 -2.99 23.27
N THR A 25 -0.14 -3.83 22.56
CA THR A 25 -0.20 -4.01 21.10
C THR A 25 -1.63 -4.27 20.62
N ASP A 26 -2.46 -4.92 21.44
CA ASP A 26 -3.86 -5.22 21.12
C ASP A 26 -4.74 -3.97 21.14
N THR A 27 -4.50 -3.06 22.09
CA THR A 27 -5.19 -1.77 22.14
C THR A 27 -4.84 -0.95 20.92
N LEU A 28 -3.55 -0.87 20.56
CA LEU A 28 -3.10 -0.14 19.38
C LEU A 28 -3.67 -0.75 18.08
N ALA A 29 -3.68 -2.08 17.95
CA ALA A 29 -4.29 -2.77 16.81
C ALA A 29 -5.78 -2.43 16.67
N ARG A 30 -6.52 -2.37 17.79
CA ARG A 30 -7.94 -1.99 17.81
C ARG A 30 -8.13 -0.56 17.33
N CYS A 31 -7.32 0.39 17.82
CA CYS A 31 -7.38 1.78 17.40
C CYS A 31 -7.01 1.95 15.92
N LEU A 32 -5.99 1.23 15.42
CA LEU A 32 -5.63 1.21 13.99
C LEU A 32 -6.72 0.60 13.11
N ALA A 33 -7.57 -0.28 13.65
CA ALA A 33 -8.72 -0.84 12.94
C ALA A 33 -9.92 0.12 12.88
N ASN A 34 -9.94 1.17 13.70
CA ASN A 34 -11.00 2.17 13.76
C ASN A 34 -10.61 3.45 12.99
N ILE A 35 -11.37 3.82 11.97
CA ILE A 35 -11.03 5.00 11.14
C ILE A 35 -11.01 6.31 11.94
N LEU A 36 -11.86 6.43 12.97
CA LEU A 36 -11.97 7.66 13.77
C LEU A 36 -10.75 7.88 14.68
N GLU A 37 -10.09 6.80 15.09
CA GLU A 37 -8.92 6.81 15.97
C GLU A 37 -7.60 6.61 15.21
N LEU A 38 -7.68 6.30 13.92
CA LEU A 38 -6.56 5.88 13.09
C LEU A 38 -5.41 6.90 13.09
N THR A 39 -5.73 8.20 13.00
CA THR A 39 -4.69 9.25 12.97
C THR A 39 -3.87 9.26 14.26
N PHE A 40 -4.51 9.14 15.42
CA PHE A 40 -3.83 9.12 16.71
C PHE A 40 -2.95 7.87 16.83
N ALA A 41 -3.52 6.69 16.53
CA ALA A 41 -2.79 5.43 16.60
C ALA A 41 -1.59 5.38 15.63
N ILE A 42 -1.70 5.97 14.43
CA ILE A 42 -0.57 6.13 13.51
C ILE A 42 0.51 7.04 14.09
N GLN A 43 0.14 8.13 14.76
CA GLN A 43 1.09 9.04 15.39
C GLN A 43 1.82 8.38 16.56
N GLU A 44 1.12 7.60 17.37
CA GLU A 44 1.74 6.81 18.44
C GLU A 44 2.75 5.81 17.88
N LEU A 45 2.34 5.04 16.85
CA LEU A 45 3.21 4.11 16.14
C LEU A 45 4.43 4.81 15.50
N TYR A 46 4.23 6.03 15.00
CA TYR A 46 5.31 6.86 14.46
C TYR A 46 6.34 7.22 15.54
N GLN A 47 5.91 7.62 16.74
CA GLN A 47 6.84 7.94 17.83
C GLN A 47 7.61 6.70 18.28
N ILE A 48 6.93 5.56 18.46
CA ILE A 48 7.57 4.28 18.79
C ILE A 48 8.71 3.97 17.80
N ILE A 49 8.44 4.06 16.49
CA ILE A 49 9.46 3.78 15.46
C ILE A 49 10.55 4.83 15.41
N ARG A 50 10.22 6.09 15.71
CA ARG A 50 11.18 7.19 15.72
C ARG A 50 12.24 6.99 16.80
N ASP A 51 11.80 6.53 17.96
CA ASP A 51 12.61 6.37 19.16
C ASP A 51 13.59 5.19 19.06
N TYR A 52 13.33 4.22 18.18
CA TYR A 52 14.31 3.16 17.86
C TYR A 52 15.60 3.72 17.26
N GLN A 53 16.73 3.44 17.91
CA GLN A 53 18.07 3.82 17.45
C GLN A 53 18.83 2.63 16.89
N PHE A 54 18.63 1.44 17.45
CA PHE A 54 19.33 0.21 17.13
C PHE A 54 18.37 -0.90 16.73
N SER A 55 18.90 -1.93 16.05
CA SER A 55 18.10 -3.11 15.68
C SER A 55 17.66 -3.93 16.90
N SER A 56 18.41 -3.85 18.01
CA SER A 56 18.08 -4.50 19.29
C SER A 56 16.85 -3.91 19.97
N ASP A 57 16.48 -2.66 19.62
CA ASP A 57 15.36 -1.97 20.26
C ASP A 57 14.00 -2.51 19.75
N ILE A 58 14.02 -3.31 18.69
CA ILE A 58 12.83 -3.88 18.06
C ILE A 58 12.70 -5.33 18.51
N GLU A 59 11.98 -5.56 19.60
CA GLU A 59 11.74 -6.90 20.14
C GLU A 59 10.90 -7.76 19.15
N GLU A 60 9.84 -7.18 18.60
CA GLU A 60 8.88 -7.88 17.73
C GLU A 60 8.67 -7.16 16.38
N PRO A 61 9.62 -7.26 15.43
CA PRO A 61 9.53 -6.55 14.14
C PRO A 61 8.31 -6.98 13.31
N GLU A 62 7.92 -8.26 13.36
CA GLU A 62 6.78 -8.77 12.59
C GLU A 62 5.45 -8.20 13.10
N GLN A 63 5.28 -8.10 14.41
CA GLN A 63 4.08 -7.52 15.03
C GLN A 63 3.96 -6.03 14.68
N LEU A 64 5.06 -5.30 14.70
CA LEU A 64 5.11 -3.91 14.27
C LEU A 64 4.66 -3.75 12.81
N LEU A 65 5.14 -4.62 11.91
CA LEU A 65 4.71 -4.60 10.50
C LEU A 65 3.24 -4.97 10.33
N GLU A 66 2.71 -5.88 11.15
CA GLU A 66 1.28 -6.22 11.17
C GLU A 66 0.41 -5.02 11.53
N LEU A 67 0.79 -4.24 12.54
CA LEU A 67 0.08 -3.00 12.92
C LEU A 67 0.03 -2.01 11.73
N ILE A 68 1.15 -1.83 11.04
CA ILE A 68 1.22 -0.95 9.85
C ILE A 68 0.33 -1.48 8.72
N GLU A 69 0.23 -2.81 8.56
CA GLU A 69 -0.69 -3.44 7.62
C GLU A 69 -2.15 -3.24 8.00
N VAL A 70 -2.50 -3.33 9.30
CA VAL A 70 -3.85 -3.02 9.79
C VAL A 70 -4.23 -1.59 9.39
N ALA A 71 -3.37 -0.60 9.69
CA ALA A 71 -3.59 0.80 9.30
C ALA A 71 -3.86 0.95 7.79
N ARG A 72 -3.07 0.26 6.96
CA ARG A 72 -3.24 0.25 5.50
C ARG A 72 -4.58 -0.35 5.09
N THR A 73 -4.98 -1.47 5.70
CA THR A 73 -6.26 -2.13 5.38
C THR A 73 -7.45 -1.29 5.81
N THR A 74 -7.36 -0.56 6.92
CA THR A 74 -8.39 0.38 7.40
C THR A 74 -8.61 1.50 6.39
N LEU A 75 -7.54 2.14 5.90
CA LEU A 75 -7.63 3.14 4.84
C LEU A 75 -8.25 2.58 3.55
N LEU A 76 -7.82 1.39 3.12
CA LEU A 76 -8.40 0.74 1.94
C LEU A 76 -9.89 0.43 2.10
N ARG A 77 -10.34 0.06 3.32
CA ARG A 77 -11.73 -0.27 3.62
C ARG A 77 -12.66 0.94 3.45
N VAL A 78 -12.18 2.14 3.79
CA VAL A 78 -12.92 3.40 3.61
C VAL A 78 -12.73 4.02 2.21
N GLY A 79 -12.13 3.26 1.27
CA GLY A 79 -11.97 3.68 -0.12
C GLY A 79 -10.77 4.60 -0.39
N VAL A 80 -9.86 4.79 0.57
CA VAL A 80 -8.64 5.59 0.38
C VAL A 80 -7.64 4.83 -0.47
N ARG A 81 -7.22 5.45 -1.58
CA ARG A 81 -6.16 4.90 -2.45
C ARG A 81 -4.78 5.15 -1.84
N ILE A 82 -4.06 4.08 -1.56
CA ILE A 82 -2.67 4.10 -1.05
C ILE A 82 -1.69 4.35 -2.20
N GLN A 83 -1.72 5.58 -2.71
CA GLN A 83 -0.78 6.12 -3.68
C GLN A 83 -0.51 7.57 -3.28
N MET A 84 0.77 7.99 -3.27
CA MET A 84 1.15 9.32 -2.76
C MET A 84 0.38 10.46 -3.46
N ASN A 85 0.23 10.38 -4.79
CA ASN A 85 -0.52 11.35 -5.59
C ASN A 85 -1.92 10.87 -5.98
N GLY A 86 -2.40 9.77 -5.37
CA GLY A 86 -3.72 9.23 -5.66
C GLY A 86 -4.83 10.17 -5.16
N PRO A 87 -5.97 10.25 -5.86
CA PRO A 87 -7.11 11.00 -5.36
C PRO A 87 -7.55 10.46 -3.99
N CYS A 88 -7.93 11.37 -3.09
CA CYS A 88 -8.43 11.07 -1.75
C CYS A 88 -9.62 11.98 -1.45
N MET A 89 -10.62 11.46 -0.73
CA MET A 89 -11.71 12.28 -0.22
C MET A 89 -11.15 13.28 0.81
N PRO A 90 -11.59 14.55 0.83
CA PRO A 90 -11.04 15.57 1.73
C PRO A 90 -11.06 15.16 3.21
N GLN A 91 -12.12 14.46 3.62
CA GLN A 91 -12.31 13.98 5.00
C GLN A 91 -11.27 12.95 5.46
N TYR A 92 -10.61 12.24 4.53
CA TYR A 92 -9.60 11.21 4.85
C TYR A 92 -8.16 11.64 4.52
N LYS A 93 -7.97 12.93 4.25
CA LYS A 93 -6.67 13.45 3.84
C LYS A 93 -5.66 13.39 4.99
N GLY A 94 -6.10 13.70 6.22
CA GLY A 94 -5.22 13.70 7.39
C GLY A 94 -4.67 12.33 7.75
N GLU A 95 -5.52 11.30 7.71
CA GLU A 95 -5.19 9.90 7.95
C GLU A 95 -4.22 9.40 6.88
N LYS A 96 -4.49 9.74 5.61
CA LYS A 96 -3.62 9.40 4.48
C LYS A 96 -2.24 10.04 4.65
N ASP A 97 -2.18 11.34 4.96
CA ASP A 97 -0.93 12.07 5.11
C ASP A 97 -0.11 11.53 6.29
N SER A 98 -0.77 11.21 7.42
CA SER A 98 -0.15 10.60 8.60
C SER A 98 0.41 9.21 8.28
N TYR A 99 -0.36 8.36 7.59
CA TYR A 99 0.11 7.06 7.14
C TYR A 99 1.34 7.19 6.23
N PHE A 100 1.34 8.12 5.27
CA PHE A 100 2.50 8.32 4.41
C PHE A 100 3.71 8.89 5.15
N ALA A 101 3.53 9.69 6.21
CA ALA A 101 4.63 10.10 7.09
C ALA A 101 5.27 8.91 7.80
N LEU A 102 4.45 8.01 8.36
CA LEU A 102 4.88 6.75 8.94
C LEU A 102 5.65 5.87 7.95
N ILE A 103 5.14 5.67 6.74
CA ILE A 103 5.82 4.85 5.72
C ILE A 103 7.16 5.49 5.28
N ARG A 104 7.28 6.82 5.27
CA ARG A 104 8.57 7.50 4.99
C ARG A 104 9.58 7.26 6.11
N LEU A 105 9.17 7.39 7.38
CA LEU A 105 10.01 7.10 8.54
C LEU A 105 10.50 5.64 8.50
N LEU A 106 9.57 4.72 8.23
CA LEU A 106 9.86 3.29 8.11
C LEU A 106 10.89 2.98 7.03
N LYS A 107 10.80 3.65 5.87
CA LYS A 107 11.81 3.55 4.80
C LYS A 107 13.19 4.07 5.25
N GLN A 108 13.23 5.17 6.01
CA GLN A 108 14.50 5.70 6.54
C GLN A 108 15.14 4.74 7.55
N LYS A 109 14.32 4.07 8.36
CA LYS A 109 14.75 3.13 9.41
C LYS A 109 14.86 1.67 8.93
N GLN A 110 14.74 1.40 7.63
CA GLN A 110 14.77 0.04 7.07
C GLN A 110 15.99 -0.79 7.49
N ARG A 111 17.14 -0.15 7.74
CA ARG A 111 18.36 -0.84 8.15
C ARG A 111 18.26 -1.47 9.54
N LEU A 112 17.39 -0.96 10.42
CA LEU A 112 17.17 -1.48 11.77
C LEU A 112 16.40 -2.81 11.76
N PHE A 113 15.65 -3.10 10.70
CA PHE A 113 14.88 -4.33 10.58
C PHE A 113 15.76 -5.52 10.17
N PRO A 114 15.49 -6.72 10.71
CA PRO A 114 16.22 -7.92 10.36
C PRO A 114 16.00 -8.28 8.88
N PRO A 115 16.95 -8.98 8.22
CA PRO A 115 16.86 -9.31 6.80
C PRO A 115 15.56 -10.02 6.40
N SER A 116 15.04 -10.90 7.26
CA SER A 116 13.77 -11.63 7.04
C SER A 116 12.56 -10.70 6.83
N SER A 117 12.52 -9.56 7.52
CA SER A 117 11.39 -8.63 7.48
C SER A 117 11.54 -7.57 6.36
N ARG A 118 12.73 -7.44 5.76
CA ARG A 118 13.02 -6.39 4.77
C ARG A 118 12.19 -6.52 3.49
N ASP A 119 11.87 -7.73 3.06
CA ASP A 119 11.02 -7.94 1.89
C ASP A 119 9.58 -7.48 2.15
N ARG A 120 9.06 -7.76 3.35
CA ARG A 120 7.74 -7.28 3.78
C ARG A 120 7.72 -5.75 3.87
N LEU A 121 8.78 -5.17 4.43
CA LEU A 121 9.00 -3.73 4.49
C LEU A 121 9.05 -3.06 3.12
N ALA A 122 9.76 -3.67 2.17
CA ALA A 122 9.87 -3.19 0.80
C ALA A 122 8.49 -3.17 0.11
N ARG A 123 7.66 -4.21 0.32
CA ARG A 123 6.28 -4.24 -0.19
C ARG A 123 5.39 -3.16 0.44
N LEU A 124 5.57 -2.87 1.73
CA LEU A 124 4.84 -1.81 2.43
C LEU A 124 5.22 -0.41 1.97
N THR A 125 6.50 -0.21 1.63
CA THR A 125 7.02 1.09 1.16
C THR A 125 6.88 1.31 -0.35
N LEU A 126 6.49 0.28 -1.11
CA LEU A 126 6.23 0.35 -2.56
C LEU A 126 5.29 1.50 -2.98
N PRO A 127 4.21 1.85 -2.23
CA PRO A 127 3.36 3.00 -2.54
C PRO A 127 4.08 4.34 -2.61
N LEU A 128 5.26 4.48 -1.96
CA LEU A 128 6.11 5.67 -2.11
C LEU A 128 6.85 5.69 -3.46
N ALA A 129 7.20 4.53 -4.00
CA ALA A 129 7.94 4.40 -5.26
C ALA A 129 7.03 4.53 -6.49
N ALA A 130 5.72 4.32 -6.33
CA ALA A 130 4.74 4.40 -7.40
C ALA A 130 4.48 5.83 -7.94
N THR A 131 5.34 6.81 -7.62
CA THR A 131 5.35 8.14 -8.26
C THR A 131 5.89 8.09 -9.68
N VAL A 132 5.65 7.03 -10.44
CA VAL A 132 5.93 7.03 -11.86
C VAL A 132 4.94 8.02 -12.46
N LEU A 133 5.40 9.27 -12.53
CA LEU A 133 4.89 10.27 -13.44
C LEU A 133 4.98 9.59 -14.81
N MET A 134 3.87 9.01 -15.26
CA MET A 134 3.64 8.88 -16.68
C MET A 134 3.64 10.31 -17.20
N ARG A 135 4.84 10.85 -17.47
CA ARG A 135 5.03 11.93 -18.41
C ARG A 135 4.31 11.42 -19.63
N ARG A 136 3.10 11.92 -19.85
CA ARG A 136 2.46 11.85 -21.15
C ARG A 136 3.49 12.49 -22.05
N SER A 137 4.26 11.65 -22.75
CA SER A 137 5.03 12.10 -23.90
C SER A 137 3.94 12.60 -24.82
N SER A 138 3.70 13.91 -24.75
CA SER A 138 2.92 14.63 -25.72
C SER A 138 3.64 14.34 -27.02
N ARG A 139 3.22 13.29 -27.73
CA ARG A 139 3.49 13.14 -29.14
C ARG A 139 2.75 14.32 -29.76
N SER A 140 3.43 15.46 -29.73
CA SER A 140 3.19 16.58 -30.60
C SER A 140 3.20 15.97 -31.99
N SER A 141 2.01 15.69 -32.49
CA SER A 141 1.76 15.47 -33.89
C SER A 141 2.14 16.78 -34.58
N THR A 142 3.42 16.95 -34.89
CA THR A 142 3.92 18.04 -35.71
C THR A 142 3.37 17.86 -37.12
N ASN A 143 2.14 18.32 -37.33
CA ASN A 143 1.58 18.68 -38.62
C ASN A 143 1.25 20.19 -38.58
N SER A 144 2.27 21.02 -38.80
CA SER A 144 2.17 22.35 -39.40
C SER A 144 3.60 22.90 -39.45
N SER A 145 4.14 23.00 -40.66
CA SER A 145 4.08 24.20 -41.50
C SER A 145 5.25 25.12 -41.20
N ARG A 146 5.92 25.48 -42.29
CA ARG A 146 7.08 26.36 -42.36
C ARG A 146 6.79 27.71 -41.68
N GLU A 147 7.89 28.35 -41.29
CA GLU A 147 8.14 29.80 -41.40
C GLU A 147 8.25 30.62 -40.10
N ASN A 148 9.39 31.32 -40.02
CA ASN A 148 9.81 32.43 -39.13
C ASN A 148 10.16 32.11 -37.66
N GLN A 149 11.43 32.03 -37.29
CA GLN A 149 12.49 33.06 -37.17
C GLN A 149 12.52 33.81 -35.82
N HIS A 150 13.65 33.58 -35.13
CA HIS A 150 14.44 34.49 -34.28
C HIS A 150 14.20 34.62 -32.76
N ARG A 151 15.36 34.55 -32.08
CA ARG A 151 15.71 34.84 -30.67
C ARG A 151 15.36 33.71 -29.68
N ALA A 152 16.30 32.99 -29.07
CA ALA A 152 17.54 33.46 -28.45
C ALA A 152 18.75 32.55 -28.72
N ARG A 153 19.92 33.18 -28.69
CA ARG A 153 21.25 32.66 -29.01
C ARG A 153 22.12 32.71 -27.75
N CYS A 154 23.15 31.85 -27.72
CA CYS A 154 24.39 31.90 -26.92
C CYS A 154 24.30 31.22 -25.52
N SER A 155 25.19 30.32 -25.07
CA SER A 155 26.54 29.88 -25.48
C SER A 155 26.81 28.46 -24.95
N SER A 156 27.25 27.48 -25.74
CA SER A 156 28.63 27.17 -26.17
C SER A 156 29.55 26.65 -25.04
N GLY A 157 29.99 25.39 -25.19
CA GLY A 157 30.96 24.73 -24.32
C GLY A 157 31.51 23.42 -24.90
N ALA A 158 32.30 23.57 -25.97
CA ALA A 158 33.38 22.71 -26.49
C ALA A 158 33.17 21.21 -26.76
N SER A 159 33.25 20.89 -28.06
CA SER A 159 33.60 19.62 -28.67
C SER A 159 35.10 19.33 -28.59
N THR A 160 35.47 18.05 -28.51
CA THR A 160 36.66 17.41 -29.16
C THR A 160 36.22 15.97 -29.49
N SER A 161 35.85 15.62 -30.74
CA SER A 161 36.66 15.36 -31.95
C SER A 161 37.50 14.07 -31.89
N GLY A 162 37.20 13.15 -32.82
CA GLY A 162 37.96 11.94 -33.15
C GLY A 162 37.11 10.70 -32.85
N GLY A 163 36.61 9.92 -33.79
CA GLY A 163 37.01 9.65 -35.16
C GLY A 163 36.93 8.13 -35.32
N SER A 164 36.17 7.66 -36.30
CA SER A 164 36.41 6.42 -37.06
C SER A 164 35.11 6.03 -37.76
N THR A 165 35.05 6.32 -39.05
CA THR A 165 34.13 5.74 -40.01
C THR A 165 34.45 4.26 -40.17
N GLY A 166 33.76 3.43 -39.40
CA GLY A 166 33.65 2.00 -39.64
C GLY A 166 32.29 1.72 -40.26
N ASP A 167 32.26 1.59 -41.59
CA ASP A 167 31.19 0.92 -42.33
C ASP A 167 31.05 -0.51 -41.79
N ILE A 168 30.11 -0.69 -40.86
CA ILE A 168 29.57 -2.01 -40.56
C ILE A 168 28.17 -2.03 -41.16
N ASP A 169 28.10 -2.68 -42.31
CA ASP A 169 26.89 -3.22 -42.93
C ASP A 169 26.28 -4.24 -41.95
N GLY A 170 25.70 -3.71 -40.89
CA GLY A 170 25.14 -4.43 -39.76
C GLY A 170 23.74 -4.86 -40.11
N GLU A 171 23.68 -5.91 -40.92
CA GLU A 171 22.54 -6.76 -41.24
C GLU A 171 21.46 -6.68 -40.15
N LEU A 172 20.42 -5.90 -40.44
CA LEU A 172 19.26 -5.71 -39.59
C LEU A 172 18.62 -7.08 -39.35
N MET A 173 18.69 -7.56 -38.11
CA MET A 173 18.00 -8.78 -37.69
C MET A 173 16.56 -8.78 -38.25
N PRO A 174 16.12 -9.82 -38.96
CA PRO A 174 14.76 -9.88 -39.46
C PRO A 174 13.78 -9.81 -38.29
N PRO A 175 12.68 -9.05 -38.42
CA PRO A 175 11.72 -8.89 -37.34
C PRO A 175 11.20 -10.28 -36.91
N PRO A 176 11.08 -10.54 -35.60
CA PRO A 176 10.61 -11.81 -35.09
C PRO A 176 9.24 -12.13 -35.70
N ARG A 177 9.15 -13.30 -36.35
CA ARG A 177 7.93 -13.76 -37.01
C ARG A 177 6.80 -13.78 -35.98
N GLY A 178 5.71 -13.09 -36.31
CA GLY A 178 4.58 -12.84 -35.41
C GLY A 178 4.11 -14.10 -34.70
N ILE A 179 4.09 -14.02 -33.37
CA ILE A 179 3.50 -15.04 -32.51
C ILE A 179 2.06 -15.27 -32.99
N PRO A 180 1.66 -16.50 -33.33
CA PRO A 180 0.32 -16.77 -33.84
C PRO A 180 -0.71 -16.31 -32.80
N SER A 181 -1.58 -15.41 -33.24
CA SER A 181 -2.65 -14.85 -32.41
C SER A 181 -3.43 -16.01 -31.76
N PRO A 182 -3.63 -15.99 -30.42
CA PRO A 182 -4.32 -17.07 -29.73
C PRO A 182 -5.70 -17.24 -30.34
N ARG A 183 -5.94 -18.43 -30.91
CA ARG A 183 -7.23 -18.81 -31.47
C ARG A 183 -8.25 -18.70 -30.34
N LYS A 184 -9.25 -17.85 -30.53
CA LYS A 184 -10.36 -17.65 -29.58
C LYS A 184 -10.92 -19.03 -29.20
N PRO A 185 -11.00 -19.38 -27.91
CA PRO A 185 -11.65 -20.62 -27.50
C PRO A 185 -13.09 -20.57 -28.00
N ARG A 186 -13.41 -21.50 -28.89
CA ARG A 186 -14.75 -21.77 -29.39
C ARG A 186 -15.61 -22.07 -28.16
N ARG A 187 -16.60 -21.21 -27.88
CA ARG A 187 -17.57 -21.39 -26.79
C ARG A 187 -18.11 -22.82 -26.83
N ALA A 188 -17.67 -23.65 -25.89
CA ALA A 188 -18.32 -24.91 -25.59
C ALA A 188 -19.62 -24.56 -24.84
N THR A 189 -20.71 -24.52 -25.58
CA THR A 189 -22.06 -24.63 -25.03
C THR A 189 -22.24 -26.07 -24.60
N THR A 190 -22.17 -26.42 -23.32
CA THR A 190 -22.84 -27.62 -22.81
C THR A 190 -22.89 -27.73 -21.28
N CYS A 191 -24.11 -28.05 -20.84
CA CYS A 191 -24.55 -28.81 -19.67
C CYS A 191 -24.24 -28.31 -18.27
N GLY A 192 -25.30 -27.77 -17.66
CA GLY A 192 -25.43 -27.67 -16.21
C GLY A 192 -25.25 -29.02 -15.55
N THR A 193 -24.38 -29.06 -14.55
CA THR A 193 -24.32 -30.11 -13.55
C THR A 193 -24.70 -29.45 -12.23
N SER A 194 -25.92 -29.73 -11.81
CA SER A 194 -26.46 -29.37 -10.50
C SER A 194 -25.64 -30.11 -9.43
N MET A 195 -24.81 -29.38 -8.69
CA MET A 195 -24.15 -29.90 -7.50
C MET A 195 -25.11 -29.69 -6.33
N VAL A 196 -25.80 -30.77 -5.99
CA VAL A 196 -26.57 -30.94 -4.76
C VAL A 196 -25.61 -30.78 -3.58
N PHE A 197 -25.86 -29.79 -2.73
CA PHE A 197 -25.18 -29.66 -1.44
C PHE A 197 -25.83 -30.61 -0.43
N PRO A 198 -25.07 -31.45 0.29
CA PRO A 198 -25.62 -32.22 1.39
C PRO A 198 -25.89 -31.31 2.58
N ASP A 199 -27.16 -31.31 2.96
CA ASP A 199 -27.72 -30.80 4.20
C ASP A 199 -27.05 -31.52 5.39
N GLN A 200 -26.30 -30.79 6.22
CA GLN A 200 -25.80 -31.31 7.49
C GLN A 200 -26.68 -30.84 8.64
N HIS A 201 -27.60 -31.73 8.96
CA HIS A 201 -28.27 -32.00 10.24
C HIS A 201 -27.89 -31.14 11.44
N GLN A 202 -28.93 -30.47 11.94
CA GLN A 202 -29.17 -30.21 13.37
C GLN A 202 -29.16 -31.50 14.19
N GLY A 203 -28.68 -31.41 15.43
CA GLY A 203 -28.94 -32.39 16.48
C GLY A 203 -27.91 -32.30 17.60
N GLY A 204 -28.21 -31.55 18.67
CA GLY A 204 -28.40 -32.15 20.01
C GLY A 204 -27.09 -32.05 20.82
N THR A 205 -27.04 -31.97 22.15
CA THR A 205 -28.01 -32.13 23.22
C THR A 205 -27.36 -31.54 24.48
N ALA A 206 -28.16 -30.93 25.36
CA ALA A 206 -27.76 -30.42 26.66
C ALA A 206 -27.51 -31.54 27.68
N HIS A 207 -26.41 -31.48 28.43
CA HIS A 207 -26.13 -32.14 29.72
C HIS A 207 -24.86 -31.49 30.28
N SER A 208 -24.57 -31.35 31.57
CA SER A 208 -25.30 -31.31 32.83
C SER A 208 -24.28 -30.73 33.83
N ALA A 209 -24.76 -30.04 34.85
CA ALA A 209 -23.95 -29.52 35.95
C ALA A 209 -23.34 -30.65 36.81
N THR A 210 -22.11 -30.45 37.31
CA THR A 210 -21.72 -30.88 38.68
C THR A 210 -20.52 -30.07 39.18
N HIS A 211 -20.65 -29.66 40.44
CA HIS A 211 -19.66 -29.08 41.36
C HIS A 211 -18.28 -29.76 41.34
N SER A 212 -17.23 -28.95 41.50
CA SER A 212 -16.13 -29.26 42.42
C SER A 212 -15.48 -27.96 42.88
N GLU A 213 -15.63 -27.66 44.16
CA GLU A 213 -14.79 -26.72 44.90
C GLU A 213 -13.39 -27.34 45.06
N GLY A 214 -12.36 -26.51 45.11
CA GLY A 214 -11.06 -26.90 45.66
C GLY A 214 -9.85 -26.57 44.79
N ASN A 215 -9.14 -25.53 45.25
CA ASN A 215 -7.69 -25.46 45.38
C ASN A 215 -6.83 -24.78 44.29
N GLU A 216 -6.06 -23.81 44.82
CA GLU A 216 -4.66 -23.49 44.50
C GLU A 216 -4.31 -22.80 43.17
N MET A 217 -4.23 -21.46 43.28
CA MET A 217 -3.00 -20.70 43.01
C MET A 217 -2.19 -21.21 41.82
N SER A 218 -2.68 -20.93 40.61
CA SER A 218 -1.96 -21.22 39.37
C SER A 218 -1.73 -19.94 38.59
N GLU A 219 -0.47 -19.78 38.23
CA GLU A 219 0.14 -18.69 37.47
C GLU A 219 -0.74 -18.25 36.29
N ALA A 220 -0.83 -16.94 36.12
CA ALA A 220 -1.41 -16.31 34.95
C ALA A 220 -0.54 -16.63 33.71
N SER A 221 -0.77 -17.81 33.13
CA SER A 221 -0.36 -18.16 31.78
C SER A 221 -1.22 -17.34 30.83
N SER A 222 -0.69 -16.19 30.42
CA SER A 222 -1.24 -15.36 29.35
C SER A 222 -1.13 -16.12 28.04
N GLU A 223 -2.10 -16.98 27.79
CA GLU A 223 -2.26 -17.72 26.54
C GLU A 223 -2.58 -16.71 25.42
N SER A 224 -1.54 -16.30 24.70
CA SER A 224 -1.64 -15.37 23.56
C SER A 224 -2.54 -15.97 22.49
N HIS A 225 -3.80 -15.53 22.51
CA HIS A 225 -4.82 -15.90 21.54
C HIS A 225 -4.40 -15.36 20.16
N LYS A 226 -3.68 -16.18 19.39
CA LYS A 226 -3.26 -15.86 18.01
C LYS A 226 -4.51 -15.67 17.16
N PHE A 227 -4.89 -14.42 16.92
CA PHE A 227 -5.89 -14.07 15.92
C PHE A 227 -5.34 -14.40 14.53
N PHE A 228 -5.66 -15.60 14.04
CA PHE A 228 -5.51 -15.92 12.64
C PHE A 228 -6.47 -15.05 11.83
N LEU A 229 -6.02 -13.87 11.44
CA LEU A 229 -6.64 -13.10 10.36
C LEU A 229 -6.53 -13.94 9.09
N ARG A 230 -7.57 -14.74 8.82
CA ARG A 230 -7.69 -15.51 7.57
C ARG A 230 -7.51 -14.52 6.41
N PRO A 231 -6.49 -14.68 5.55
CA PRO A 231 -6.35 -13.87 4.36
C PRO A 231 -7.58 -14.14 3.48
N GLY A 232 -8.46 -13.15 3.38
CA GLY A 232 -9.56 -13.19 2.44
C GLY A 232 -8.97 -13.31 1.04
N LEU A 233 -9.03 -14.51 0.47
CA LEU A 233 -8.72 -14.81 -0.92
C LEU A 233 -9.62 -13.95 -1.80
N LYS A 234 -9.15 -12.75 -2.14
CA LYS A 234 -9.74 -11.90 -3.17
C LYS A 234 -9.60 -12.66 -4.48
N LYS A 235 -10.69 -13.31 -4.91
CA LYS A 235 -10.83 -13.85 -6.25
C LYS A 235 -10.65 -12.69 -7.23
N PHE A 236 -9.50 -12.63 -7.88
CA PHE A 236 -9.27 -11.73 -9.00
C PHE A 236 -10.16 -12.19 -10.16
N GLY A 237 -11.36 -11.61 -10.25
CA GLY A 237 -12.17 -11.72 -11.46
C GLY A 237 -11.44 -11.02 -12.60
N ILE A 238 -10.96 -11.80 -13.56
CA ILE A 238 -10.40 -11.28 -14.81
C ILE A 238 -11.57 -10.69 -15.59
N GLY A 239 -11.82 -9.39 -15.40
CA GLY A 239 -12.81 -8.64 -16.17
C GLY A 239 -12.38 -8.58 -17.63
N SER A 240 -12.99 -9.42 -18.47
CA SER A 240 -12.89 -9.31 -19.93
C SER A 240 -13.56 -8.03 -20.38
N THR A 241 -12.74 -7.03 -20.76
CA THR A 241 -13.21 -5.83 -21.45
C THR A 241 -13.57 -6.17 -22.89
N SER A 242 -14.85 -6.48 -23.15
CA SER A 242 -15.35 -6.57 -24.52
C SER A 242 -15.44 -5.18 -25.12
N MET A 243 -14.54 -4.85 -26.05
CA MET A 243 -14.62 -3.60 -26.79
C MET A 243 -15.86 -3.60 -27.70
N PHE A 244 -16.68 -2.57 -27.53
CA PHE A 244 -17.71 -2.16 -28.48
C PHE A 244 -17.08 -1.90 -29.85
N ARG A 245 -17.61 -2.53 -30.88
CA ARG A 245 -17.25 -2.30 -32.28
C ARG A 245 -18.32 -1.37 -32.89
N PRO A 246 -17.97 -0.20 -33.44
CA PRO A 246 -18.95 0.65 -34.10
C PRO A 246 -19.35 0.03 -35.44
N GLN A 247 -20.65 -0.05 -35.71
CA GLN A 247 -21.17 -0.35 -37.05
C GLN A 247 -21.10 0.92 -37.90
N ARG A 248 -20.64 0.77 -39.14
CA ARG A 248 -20.84 1.71 -40.24
C ARG A 248 -22.04 1.25 -41.05
#